data_AF-A0A1I3VLS1-F1
#
_entry.id   AF-A0A1I3VLS1-F1
#
_cell.length_a   1.000
_cell.length_b   1.000
_cell.length_c   1.000
_cell.angle_alpha   90.00
_cell.angle_beta   90.00
_cell.angle_gamma   90.00
#
_symmetry.space_group_name_H-M   'P 1'
#
loop_
_entity.id
_entity.type
_entity.pdbx_description
1 polymer ?
#
loop_
_entity_poly.entity_id
_entity_poly.type
_entity_poly.pdbx_seq_one_letter_code
_entity_poly.pdbx_strand_id
1 'polypeptide(L)'
;MKKLILLCAAATVFAFLSLSPAWAAPQTECPVMGGTINKELYVDYKGERVYFCCAGCPETFKKNPEKYMKKLKAEGVELEKVPAEAAPAEKKQ
;
A
#
# COMPACT_ATOMS: atom_id res chain seq x y z
N MET A 1 45.08 28.88 -27.60
CA MET A 1 45.06 28.30 -26.24
C MET A 1 43.65 28.54 -25.68
N LYS A 2 42.69 27.64 -25.95
CA LYS A 2 42.26 26.56 -25.02
C LYS A 2 41.89 27.18 -23.66
N LYS A 3 40.62 27.49 -23.36
CA LYS A 3 39.51 26.56 -23.06
C LYS A 3 38.21 27.33 -23.37
N LEU A 4 37.31 26.92 -24.26
CA LEU A 4 36.43 25.75 -24.23
C LEU A 4 35.88 25.40 -22.83
N ILE A 5 34.92 26.19 -22.37
CA ILE A 5 33.84 25.78 -21.46
C ILE A 5 32.60 26.54 -21.97
N LEU A 6 32.06 26.21 -23.14
CA LEU A 6 31.09 25.14 -23.40
C LEU A 6 29.88 25.20 -22.45
N LEU A 7 28.82 25.84 -22.96
CA LEU A 7 27.41 25.40 -22.96
C LEU A 7 26.97 24.43 -21.84
N CYS A 8 25.97 24.87 -21.07
CA CYS A 8 24.73 24.15 -20.68
C CYS A 8 24.14 24.91 -19.47
N ALA A 9 23.21 25.84 -19.68
CA ALA A 9 21.78 25.54 -19.82
C ALA A 9 21.25 24.70 -18.64
N ALA A 10 20.46 25.35 -17.78
CA ALA A 10 19.34 24.75 -17.04
C ALA A 10 19.59 23.40 -16.34
N ALA A 11 20.14 23.42 -15.12
CA ALA A 11 20.17 22.21 -14.28
C ALA A 11 19.95 22.43 -12.78
N THR A 12 19.47 23.61 -12.34
CA THR A 12 19.28 23.88 -10.89
C THR A 12 17.84 23.79 -10.38
N VAL A 13 16.87 23.36 -11.20
CA VAL A 13 15.45 23.20 -10.77
C VAL A 13 14.96 21.75 -10.90
N PHE A 14 15.87 20.77 -10.98
CA PHE A 14 15.52 19.33 -10.93
C PHE A 14 15.46 18.76 -9.50
N ALA A 15 15.28 19.62 -8.49
CA ALA A 15 15.16 19.20 -7.09
C ALA A 15 13.71 19.19 -6.58
N PHE A 16 12.71 19.09 -7.48
CA PHE A 16 11.30 18.95 -7.09
C PHE A 16 10.80 17.50 -7.07
N LEU A 17 11.67 16.50 -7.31
CA LEU A 17 11.26 15.12 -7.56
C LEU A 17 11.59 14.16 -6.40
N SER A 18 11.25 14.52 -5.16
CA SER A 18 11.23 13.53 -4.07
C SER A 18 10.27 13.91 -2.92
N LEU A 19 9.13 14.56 -3.21
CA LEU A 19 8.01 14.55 -2.27
C LEU A 19 7.29 13.18 -2.36
N SER A 20 7.96 12.13 -1.89
CA SER A 20 7.24 10.94 -1.42
C SER A 20 6.65 11.32 -0.05
N PRO A 21 5.32 11.36 0.10
CA PRO A 21 4.74 11.55 1.42
C PRO A 21 5.10 10.34 2.28
N ALA A 22 6.08 10.50 3.16
CA ALA A 22 6.59 9.47 4.07
C ALA A 22 5.63 9.16 5.23
N TRP A 23 4.32 9.35 5.06
CA TRP A 23 3.34 9.34 6.15
C TRP A 23 2.32 8.21 6.02
N ALA A 24 2.58 7.25 5.15
CA ALA A 24 1.70 6.10 5.00
C ALA A 24 1.78 5.24 6.26
N ALA A 25 0.64 5.10 6.95
CA ALA A 25 0.55 4.40 8.23
C ALA A 25 0.25 2.92 7.98
N PRO A 26 0.78 2.00 8.81
CA PRO A 26 0.39 0.60 8.71
C PRO A 26 -1.10 0.44 8.99
N GLN A 27 -1.72 -0.56 8.38
CA GLN A 27 -3.11 -0.89 8.67
C GLN A 27 -3.26 -1.33 10.14
N THR A 28 -4.09 -0.62 10.91
CA THR A 28 -4.48 -1.01 12.27
C THR A 28 -5.97 -1.37 12.40
N GLU A 29 -6.79 -0.88 11.47
CA GLU A 29 -8.24 -1.03 11.49
C GLU A 29 -8.78 -1.82 10.29
N CYS A 30 -9.88 -2.54 10.52
CA CYS A 30 -10.58 -3.31 9.52
C CYS A 30 -11.31 -2.38 8.55
N PRO A 31 -11.10 -2.47 7.22
CA PRO A 31 -11.74 -1.57 6.26
C PRO A 31 -13.26 -1.78 6.17
N VAL A 32 -13.75 -2.95 6.57
CA VAL A 32 -15.17 -3.34 6.49
C VAL A 32 -15.96 -2.77 7.66
N MET A 33 -15.50 -2.96 8.89
CA MET A 33 -16.25 -2.63 10.11
C MET A 33 -15.54 -1.67 11.07
N GLY A 34 -14.27 -1.34 10.83
CA GLY A 34 -13.51 -0.40 11.67
C GLY A 34 -13.09 -0.92 13.05
N GLY A 35 -13.01 -2.24 13.23
CA GLY A 35 -12.42 -2.84 14.43
C GLY A 35 -10.95 -3.22 14.23
N THR A 36 -10.23 -3.43 15.33
CA THR A 36 -8.80 -3.76 15.33
C THR A 36 -8.51 -5.02 14.53
N ILE A 37 -7.46 -4.99 13.70
CA ILE A 37 -7.11 -6.11 12.83
C ILE A 37 -6.56 -7.32 13.60
N ASN A 38 -6.81 -8.51 13.05
CA ASN A 38 -6.09 -9.73 13.37
C ASN A 38 -5.20 -10.09 12.17
N LYS A 39 -3.89 -10.24 12.39
CA LYS A 39 -2.92 -10.57 11.33
C LYS A 39 -3.09 -11.98 10.76
N GLU A 40 -3.87 -12.84 11.39
CA GLU A 40 -4.24 -14.17 10.88
C GLU A 40 -5.40 -14.12 9.90
N LEU A 41 -6.17 -13.02 9.88
CA LEU A 41 -7.33 -12.83 9.03
C LEU A 41 -7.00 -11.82 7.94
N TYR A 42 -6.62 -12.31 6.75
CA TYR A 42 -6.24 -11.44 5.65
C TYR A 42 -6.68 -11.97 4.29
N VAL A 43 -6.65 -11.08 3.30
CA VAL A 43 -6.81 -11.37 1.88
C VAL A 43 -5.71 -10.66 1.13
N ASP A 44 -5.04 -11.41 0.27
CA ASP A 44 -4.06 -10.85 -0.66
C ASP A 44 -4.80 -10.41 -1.93
N TYR A 45 -4.70 -9.13 -2.27
CA TYR A 45 -5.39 -8.50 -3.39
C TYR A 45 -4.47 -7.54 -4.13
N LYS A 46 -4.27 -7.77 -5.44
CA LYS A 46 -3.38 -6.95 -6.30
C LYS A 46 -1.95 -6.78 -5.74
N GLY A 47 -1.41 -7.79 -5.05
CA GLY A 47 -0.07 -7.77 -4.46
C GLY A 47 0.03 -7.03 -3.12
N GLU A 48 -1.10 -6.59 -2.58
CA GLU A 48 -1.23 -5.96 -1.26
C GLU A 48 -2.02 -6.89 -0.33
N ARG A 49 -1.58 -7.03 0.92
CA ARG A 49 -2.26 -7.81 1.97
C ARG A 49 -3.17 -6.90 2.79
N VAL A 50 -4.45 -7.25 2.82
CA VAL A 50 -5.49 -6.55 3.59
C VAL A 50 -5.87 -7.39 4.80
N TYR A 51 -5.72 -6.83 5.99
CA TYR A 51 -6.08 -7.48 7.26
C TYR A 51 -7.51 -7.18 7.68
N PHE A 52 -8.10 -8.05 8.51
CA PHE A 52 -9.47 -7.94 8.98
C PHE A 52 -9.61 -8.24 10.47
N CYS A 53 -10.67 -7.73 11.08
CA CYS A 53 -10.97 -7.97 12.49
C CYS A 53 -11.74 -9.27 12.75
N CYS A 54 -12.33 -9.89 11.71
CA CYS A 54 -13.32 -10.95 11.86
C CYS A 54 -13.36 -11.93 10.69
N ALA A 55 -13.80 -13.18 10.91
CA ALA A 55 -13.86 -14.22 9.87
C ALA A 55 -14.87 -13.92 8.74
N GLY A 56 -15.91 -13.11 9.00
CA GLY A 56 -16.89 -12.70 7.98
C GLY A 56 -16.47 -11.50 7.12
N CYS A 57 -15.42 -10.80 7.54
CA CYS A 57 -14.94 -9.58 6.90
C CYS A 57 -14.27 -9.85 5.52
N PRO A 58 -13.46 -10.92 5.33
CA PRO A 58 -12.92 -11.31 4.02
C PRO A 58 -13.98 -11.50 2.94
N GLU A 59 -15.08 -12.20 3.22
CA GLU A 59 -16.15 -12.44 2.25
C GLU A 59 -16.85 -11.15 1.84
N THR A 60 -17.03 -10.22 2.80
CA THR A 60 -17.58 -8.90 2.51
C THR A 60 -16.63 -8.06 1.66
N PHE A 61 -15.32 -8.13 1.94
CA PHE A 61 -14.29 -7.49 1.12
C PHE A 61 -14.30 -8.00 -0.31
N LYS A 62 -14.33 -9.33 -0.52
CA LYS A 62 -14.33 -9.97 -1.85
C LYS A 62 -15.50 -9.56 -2.73
N LYS A 63 -16.66 -9.20 -2.16
CA LYS A 63 -17.82 -8.70 -2.92
C LYS A 63 -17.58 -7.34 -3.57
N ASN A 64 -16.75 -6.49 -2.97
CA ASN A 64 -16.42 -5.18 -3.51
C ASN A 64 -15.03 -4.70 -3.04
N PRO A 65 -13.95 -5.35 -3.51
CA PRO A 65 -12.61 -5.07 -3.01
C PRO A 65 -12.17 -3.65 -3.34
N GLU A 66 -12.54 -3.13 -4.52
CA GLU A 66 -12.13 -1.79 -4.95
C GLU A 66 -12.67 -0.68 -4.03
N LYS A 67 -13.88 -0.82 -3.49
CA LYS A 67 -14.45 0.12 -2.51
C LYS A 67 -13.53 0.25 -1.29
N TYR A 68 -13.10 -0.88 -0.74
CA TYR A 68 -12.27 -0.91 0.46
C TYR A 68 -10.83 -0.48 0.19
N MET A 69 -10.27 -0.84 -0.97
CA MET A 69 -8.95 -0.38 -1.38
C MET A 69 -8.90 1.14 -1.55
N LYS A 70 -9.94 1.75 -2.11
CA LYS A 70 -10.04 3.21 -2.22
C LYS A 70 -10.12 3.87 -0.85
N LYS A 71 -10.89 3.29 0.07
CA LYS A 71 -10.99 3.77 1.47
C LYS A 71 -9.63 3.75 2.16
N LEU A 72 -8.93 2.61 2.13
CA LEU A 72 -7.60 2.45 2.74
C LEU A 72 -6.58 3.45 2.18
N LYS A 73 -6.58 3.67 0.86
CA LYS A 73 -5.71 4.66 0.22
C LYS A 73 -6.07 6.10 0.61
N ALA A 74 -7.36 6.41 0.72
CA ALA A 74 -7.82 7.72 1.16
C ALA A 74 -7.46 7.99 2.64
N GLU A 75 -7.41 6.95 3.47
CA GLU A 75 -6.98 7.00 4.87
C GLU A 75 -5.46 7.02 5.02
N GLY A 76 -4.70 6.98 3.91
CA GLY A 76 -3.23 6.96 3.94
C GLY A 76 -2.66 5.66 4.51
N VAL A 77 -3.42 4.57 4.45
CA VAL A 77 -2.97 3.27 4.93
C VAL A 77 -2.06 2.61 3.89
N GLU A 78 -0.82 2.30 4.27
CA GLU A 78 0.05 1.43 3.49
C GLU A 78 -0.23 -0.02 3.84
N LEU A 79 -0.58 -0.79 2.82
CA LEU A 79 -0.81 -2.22 2.96
C LEU A 79 0.51 -2.97 2.82
N GLU A 80 0.66 -4.01 3.63
CA GLU A 80 1.83 -4.87 3.55
C GLU A 80 1.87 -5.53 2.18
N LYS A 81 3.02 -5.47 1.50
CA LYS A 81 3.20 -6.18 0.23
C LYS A 81 3.19 -7.68 0.50
N VAL A 82 2.50 -8.43 -0.36
CA VAL A 82 2.45 -9.89 -0.24
C VAL A 82 3.89 -10.43 -0.29
N PRO A 83 4.36 -11.13 0.76
CA PRO A 83 5.74 -11.63 0.78
C PRO A 83 5.97 -12.61 -0.39
N ALA A 84 7.04 -12.42 -1.15
CA ALA A 84 7.38 -13.23 -2.32
C ALA A 84 7.68 -14.72 -1.99
N GLU A 85 7.90 -15.04 -0.71
CA GLU A 85 8.17 -16.39 -0.22
C GLU A 85 7.02 -16.99 0.62
N ALA A 86 5.91 -16.25 0.80
CA ALA A 86 4.70 -16.79 1.42
C ALA A 86 3.89 -17.58 0.37
N ALA A 87 4.38 -18.77 0.00
CA ALA A 87 3.54 -19.84 -0.53
C ALA A 87 2.24 -19.94 0.30
N PRO A 88 1.09 -20.21 -0.34
CA PRO A 88 -0.19 -19.70 0.10
C PRO A 88 -0.48 -20.21 1.51
N ALA A 89 -0.47 -19.30 2.49
CA ALA A 89 -1.24 -19.51 3.70
C ALA A 89 -2.73 -19.30 3.34
N GLU A 90 -3.20 -20.15 2.43
CA GLU A 90 -4.56 -20.66 2.43
C GLU A 90 -4.70 -21.46 3.73
N LYS A 91 -4.79 -20.78 4.88
CA LYS A 91 -5.50 -21.36 6.01
C LYS A 91 -6.98 -21.14 5.73
N LYS A 92 -7.46 -22.01 4.84
CA LYS A 92 -8.84 -22.45 4.71
C LYS A 92 -9.50 -22.46 6.08
N GLN A 93 -10.45 -21.56 6.29
CA GLN A 93 -11.55 -21.79 7.22
C GLN A 93 -12.72 -22.32 6.39
#